data_AF-A0A072N2H9-F1
#
_entry.id   AF-A0A072N2H9-F1
#
_cell.length_a   1.000
_cell.length_b   1.000
_cell.length_c   1.000
_cell.angle_alpha   90.00
_cell.angle_beta   90.00
_cell.angle_gamma   90.00
#
_symmetry.space_group_name_H-M   'P 1'
#
loop_
_entity.id
_entity.type
_entity.pdbx_description
1 polymer ?
#
loop_
_entity_poly.entity_id
_entity_poly.type
_entity_poly.pdbx_seq_one_letter_code
_entity_poly.pdbx_strand_id
1 'polypeptide(L)'
;MTTRKRALIAAGILASTLAATSPFAFAHERNGDHSRGKHDIEQMCEQFREGNGPFNREQRRAEMQERRAAMADRLQLTDEQREIWQEIQQEQFEKHQKRMDKYRGKMEKRCDRVLDNNEEK
;
A
#
# COMPACT_ATOMS: atom_id res chain seq x y z
N MET A 1 6.60 -8.14 -59.34
CA MET A 1 6.73 -8.30 -57.87
C MET A 1 7.79 -7.34 -57.32
N THR A 2 7.46 -6.09 -56.94
CA THR A 2 8.48 -5.19 -56.32
C THR A 2 7.92 -4.16 -55.32
N THR A 3 6.61 -4.12 -55.03
CA THR A 3 6.01 -3.09 -54.18
C THR A 3 5.85 -3.47 -52.71
N ARG A 4 6.09 -4.72 -52.31
CA ARG A 4 5.84 -5.20 -50.92
C ARG A 4 7.01 -4.98 -49.93
N LYS A 5 8.16 -4.46 -50.38
CA LYS A 5 9.36 -4.33 -49.51
C LYS A 5 9.55 -2.94 -48.87
N ARG A 6 8.77 -1.92 -49.25
CA ARG A 6 8.95 -0.55 -48.73
C ARG A 6 8.09 -0.23 -47.49
N ALA A 7 7.09 -1.05 -47.17
CA ALA A 7 6.18 -0.80 -46.05
C ALA A 7 6.73 -1.24 -44.67
N LEU A 8 7.82 -2.02 -44.63
CA LEU A 8 8.33 -2.61 -43.38
C LEU A 8 9.41 -1.78 -42.66
N ILE A 9 9.82 -0.63 -43.21
CA ILE A 9 10.93 0.16 -42.65
C ILE A 9 10.44 1.34 -41.76
N ALA A 10 9.15 1.65 -41.75
CA ALA A 10 8.62 2.85 -41.08
C ALA A 10 8.14 2.64 -39.62
N ALA A 11 8.41 1.49 -38.98
CA ALA A 11 7.90 1.18 -37.63
C ALA A 11 8.97 1.21 -36.52
N GLY A 12 10.21 1.64 -36.80
CA GLY A 12 11.35 1.43 -35.89
C GLY A 12 11.83 2.61 -35.03
N ILE A 13 11.30 3.83 -35.17
CA ILE A 13 12.01 5.04 -34.67
C ILE A 13 11.39 5.67 -33.40
N LEU A 14 10.25 5.19 -32.88
CA LEU A 14 9.57 5.87 -31.75
C LEU A 14 9.91 5.35 -30.34
N ALA A 15 10.91 4.47 -30.17
CA ALA A 15 11.17 3.82 -28.87
C ALA A 15 12.30 4.45 -28.03
N SER A 16 13.05 5.44 -28.53
CA SER A 16 14.29 5.91 -27.88
C SER A 16 14.15 7.15 -26.99
N THR A 17 13.02 7.86 -26.98
CA THR A 17 12.89 9.14 -26.28
C THR A 17 12.42 9.05 -24.83
N LEU A 18 11.85 7.91 -24.38
CA LEU A 18 11.31 7.79 -23.03
C LEU A 18 12.34 7.44 -21.95
N ALA A 19 13.56 7.03 -22.32
CA ALA A 19 14.59 6.64 -21.36
C ALA A 19 15.43 7.82 -20.80
N ALA A 20 15.25 9.04 -21.32
CA ALA A 20 16.04 10.22 -20.94
C ALA A 20 15.38 11.10 -19.85
N THR A 21 14.17 10.77 -19.38
CA THR A 21 13.54 11.46 -18.25
C THR A 21 13.68 10.60 -16.99
N SER A 22 14.70 10.95 -16.22
CA SER A 22 15.17 10.32 -15.00
C SER A 22 14.11 10.22 -13.89
N PRO A 23 14.06 9.09 -13.14
CA PRO A 23 13.44 9.06 -11.80
C PRO A 23 14.45 9.28 -10.66
N PHE A 24 15.73 9.55 -10.95
CA PHE A 24 16.76 9.68 -9.92
C PHE A 24 16.60 10.90 -8.98
N ALA A 25 15.58 11.74 -9.18
CA ALA A 25 15.34 12.97 -8.41
C ALA A 25 14.35 12.82 -7.22
N PHE A 26 14.01 11.61 -6.78
CA PHE A 26 13.17 11.40 -5.58
C PHE A 26 13.93 10.83 -4.37
N ALA A 27 15.26 10.91 -4.36
CA ALA A 27 16.03 10.76 -3.14
C ALA A 27 16.26 12.14 -2.49
N HIS A 28 15.20 12.94 -2.33
CA HIS A 28 15.30 14.09 -1.44
C HIS A 28 15.28 13.55 -0.01
N GLU A 29 16.43 13.71 0.64
CA GLU A 29 16.68 13.37 2.03
C GLU A 29 15.51 13.77 2.92
N ARG A 30 14.73 12.78 3.33
CA ARG A 30 13.83 12.94 4.48
C ARG A 30 14.62 12.53 5.72
N ASN A 31 15.62 13.35 6.07
CA ASN A 31 16.18 13.36 7.42
C ASN A 31 15.15 14.04 8.35
N GLY A 32 13.96 13.46 8.41
CA GLY A 32 12.99 13.76 9.45
C GLY A 32 13.45 13.02 10.69
N ASP A 33 13.76 13.77 11.73
CA ASP A 33 14.05 13.26 13.06
C ASP A 33 12.85 12.44 13.57
N HIS A 34 12.83 11.15 13.22
CA HIS A 34 11.83 10.20 13.67
C HIS A 34 12.24 9.61 15.01
N SER A 35 12.55 10.48 15.97
CA SER A 35 12.58 10.09 17.37
C SER A 35 11.15 9.83 17.82
N ARG A 36 10.60 8.67 17.43
CA ARG A 36 9.41 8.10 18.07
C ARG A 36 9.79 7.83 19.53
N GLY A 37 9.53 8.80 20.40
CA GLY A 37 9.85 8.71 21.83
C GLY A 37 9.06 7.61 22.52
N LYS A 38 9.50 7.20 23.72
CA LYS A 38 8.84 6.17 24.55
C LYS A 38 7.34 6.48 24.78
N HIS A 39 6.98 7.75 24.93
CA HIS A 39 5.59 8.21 25.06
C HIS A 39 4.71 7.89 23.84
N ASP A 40 5.29 7.84 22.63
CA ASP A 40 4.59 7.46 21.40
C ASP A 40 4.25 5.96 21.39
N ILE A 41 5.03 5.13 22.11
CA ILE A 41 4.79 3.69 22.21
C ILE A 41 3.71 3.40 23.25
N GLU A 42 3.72 4.06 24.41
CA GLU A 42 2.68 3.91 25.45
C GLU A 42 1.31 4.30 24.89
N GLN A 43 1.21 5.45 24.20
CA GLN A 43 -0.03 5.88 23.56
C GLN A 43 -0.49 4.92 22.46
N MET A 44 0.44 4.36 21.67
CA MET A 44 0.09 3.33 20.69
C MET A 44 -0.39 2.02 21.34
N CYS A 45 0.14 1.65 22.51
CA CYS A 45 -0.30 0.46 23.24
C CYS A 45 -1.70 0.63 23.84
N GLU A 46 -2.03 1.83 24.33
CA GLU A 46 -3.39 2.18 24.74
C GLU A 46 -4.34 2.10 23.54
N GLN A 47 -4.03 2.76 22.43
CA GLN A 47 -4.84 2.70 21.20
C GLN A 47 -4.97 1.27 20.66
N PHE A 48 -3.93 0.45 20.79
CA PHE A 48 -3.94 -0.95 20.40
C PHE A 48 -4.90 -1.78 21.26
N ARG A 49 -4.88 -1.58 22.58
CA ARG A 49 -5.76 -2.27 23.53
C ARG A 49 -7.21 -1.84 23.36
N GLU A 50 -7.45 -0.55 23.15
CA GLU A 50 -8.78 0.02 22.93
C GLU A 50 -9.31 -0.23 21.52
N GLY A 51 -8.45 -0.61 20.57
CA GLY A 51 -8.84 -0.79 19.16
C GLY A 51 -9.11 0.51 18.40
N ASN A 52 -8.59 1.63 18.89
CA ASN A 52 -8.82 2.97 18.35
C ASN A 52 -7.72 3.41 17.36
N GLY A 53 -7.95 4.54 16.68
CA GLY A 53 -6.97 5.16 15.79
C GLY A 53 -6.49 4.24 14.65
N PRO A 54 -5.16 3.96 14.54
CA PRO A 54 -4.59 3.08 13.51
C PRO A 54 -4.99 1.60 13.68
N PHE A 55 -5.72 1.25 14.75
CA PHE A 55 -6.25 -0.09 14.99
C PHE A 55 -7.76 -0.23 14.80
N ASN A 56 -8.50 0.85 14.53
CA ASN A 56 -9.93 0.75 14.19
C ASN A 56 -10.11 0.10 12.80
N ARG A 57 -10.56 -1.16 12.80
CA ARG A 57 -10.60 -2.03 11.61
C ARG A 57 -11.92 -1.95 10.85
N GLU A 58 -13.05 -1.82 11.54
CA GLU A 58 -14.36 -1.95 10.90
C GLU A 58 -14.67 -0.75 10.01
N GLN A 59 -14.50 0.46 10.54
CA GLN A 59 -14.74 1.69 9.78
C GLN A 59 -13.83 1.76 8.54
N ARG A 60 -12.54 1.48 8.70
CA ARG A 60 -11.59 1.49 7.57
C ARG A 60 -11.83 0.40 6.54
N ARG A 61 -12.38 -0.75 6.95
CA ARG A 61 -12.78 -1.81 5.99
C ARG A 61 -13.96 -1.36 5.14
N ALA A 62 -14.98 -0.75 5.75
CA ALA A 62 -16.13 -0.22 5.04
C ALA A 62 -15.73 0.86 4.03
N GLU A 63 -14.95 1.86 4.47
CA GLU A 63 -14.43 2.93 3.59
C GLU A 63 -13.60 2.37 2.43
N MET A 64 -12.78 1.34 2.68
CA MET A 64 -11.98 0.73 1.62
C MET A 64 -12.85 -0.04 0.61
N GLN A 65 -13.90 -0.73 1.06
CA GLN A 65 -14.83 -1.42 0.16
C GLN A 65 -15.60 -0.43 -0.71
N GLU A 66 -16.11 0.65 -0.13
CA GLU A 66 -16.80 1.71 -0.88
C GLU A 66 -15.88 2.31 -1.94
N ARG A 67 -14.64 2.65 -1.57
CA ARG A 67 -13.64 3.18 -2.52
C ARG A 67 -13.34 2.20 -3.65
N ARG A 68 -13.31 0.89 -3.38
CA ARG A 68 -13.05 -0.14 -4.39
C ARG A 68 -14.19 -0.26 -5.40
N ALA A 69 -15.43 -0.18 -4.93
CA ALA A 69 -16.61 -0.16 -5.78
C ALA A 69 -16.66 1.11 -6.64
N ALA A 70 -16.48 2.29 -6.02
CA ALA A 70 -16.45 3.56 -6.73
C ALA A 70 -15.35 3.64 -7.81
N MET A 71 -14.21 2.99 -7.58
CA MET A 71 -13.13 2.90 -8.57
C MET A 71 -13.51 2.03 -9.78
N ALA A 72 -14.22 0.93 -9.58
CA ALA A 72 -14.69 0.09 -10.69
C ALA A 72 -15.66 0.86 -11.59
N ASP A 73 -16.53 1.68 -10.98
CA ASP A 73 -17.48 2.52 -11.70
C ASP A 73 -16.78 3.68 -12.44
N ARG A 74 -15.81 4.33 -11.77
CA ARG A 74 -15.01 5.40 -12.39
C ARG A 74 -14.20 4.91 -13.58
N LEU A 75 -13.68 3.69 -13.51
CA LEU A 75 -12.94 3.05 -14.60
C LEU A 75 -13.85 2.48 -15.69
N GLN A 76 -15.18 2.53 -15.50
CA GLN A 76 -16.18 2.01 -16.42
C GLN A 76 -15.89 0.56 -16.84
N LEU A 77 -15.49 -0.26 -15.86
CA LEU A 77 -15.12 -1.65 -16.12
C LEU A 77 -16.34 -2.45 -16.61
N THR A 78 -16.12 -3.28 -17.61
CA THR A 78 -17.12 -4.28 -18.06
C THR A 78 -17.30 -5.36 -17.00
N ASP A 79 -18.34 -6.18 -17.13
CA ASP A 79 -18.64 -7.24 -16.15
C ASP A 79 -17.48 -8.24 -16.01
N GLU A 80 -16.86 -8.66 -17.12
CA GLU A 80 -15.68 -9.54 -17.11
C GLU A 80 -14.46 -8.86 -16.44
N GLN A 81 -14.25 -7.56 -16.67
CA GLN A 81 -13.18 -6.81 -16.03
C GLN A 81 -13.44 -6.57 -14.53
N ARG A 82 -14.72 -6.51 -14.13
CA ARG A 82 -15.12 -6.40 -12.73
C ARG A 82 -14.85 -7.68 -11.97
N GLU A 83 -15.00 -8.84 -12.59
CA GLU A 83 -14.63 -10.13 -12.00
C GLU A 83 -13.12 -10.16 -11.71
N ILE A 84 -12.28 -9.84 -12.70
CA ILE A 84 -10.83 -9.74 -12.52
C ILE A 84 -10.46 -8.68 -11.46
N TRP A 85 -11.17 -7.54 -11.44
CA TRP A 85 -10.97 -6.52 -10.43
C TRP A 85 -11.27 -7.03 -9.02
N GLN A 86 -12.36 -7.78 -8.84
CA GLN A 86 -12.71 -8.38 -7.56
C GLN A 86 -11.64 -9.37 -7.08
N GLU A 87 -11.13 -10.23 -7.97
CA GLU A 87 -10.02 -11.15 -7.65
C GLU A 87 -8.77 -10.40 -7.17
N ILE A 88 -8.36 -9.34 -7.88
CA ILE A 88 -7.22 -8.49 -7.50
C ILE A 88 -7.47 -7.87 -6.12
N GLN A 89 -8.67 -7.35 -5.86
CA GLN A 89 -8.99 -6.73 -4.58
C GLN A 89 -8.99 -7.74 -3.42
N GLN A 90 -9.41 -8.97 -3.69
CA GLN A 90 -9.40 -10.07 -2.72
C GLN A 90 -7.96 -10.50 -2.40
N GLU A 91 -7.11 -10.69 -3.40
CA GLU A 91 -5.69 -11.02 -3.19
C GLU A 91 -4.98 -9.93 -2.37
N GLN A 92 -5.23 -8.66 -2.70
CA GLN A 92 -4.67 -7.52 -1.95
C GLN A 92 -5.19 -7.46 -0.52
N PHE A 93 -6.46 -7.80 -0.31
CA PHE A 93 -7.05 -7.88 1.04
C PHE A 93 -6.36 -8.95 1.87
N GLU A 94 -6.15 -10.15 1.34
CA GLU A 94 -5.45 -11.23 2.04
C GLU A 94 -4.01 -10.86 2.38
N LYS A 95 -3.27 -10.29 1.41
CA LYS A 95 -1.91 -9.77 1.64
C LYS A 95 -1.90 -8.68 2.71
N HIS A 96 -2.93 -7.83 2.75
CA HIS A 96 -3.05 -6.81 3.79
C HIS A 96 -3.35 -7.42 5.16
N GLN A 97 -4.29 -8.37 5.27
CA GLN A 97 -4.58 -9.07 6.54
C GLN A 97 -3.31 -9.72 7.11
N LYS A 98 -2.58 -10.49 6.29
CA LYS A 98 -1.31 -11.12 6.72
C LYS A 98 -0.29 -10.12 7.26
N ARG A 99 -0.17 -8.95 6.63
CA ARG A 99 0.70 -7.86 7.12
C ARG A 99 0.20 -7.28 8.43
N MET A 100 -1.11 -7.08 8.57
CA MET A 100 -1.74 -6.55 9.77
C MET A 100 -1.62 -7.51 10.95
N ASP A 101 -1.73 -8.82 10.73
CA ASP A 101 -1.57 -9.82 11.78
C ASP A 101 -0.11 -9.92 12.24
N LYS A 102 0.84 -9.89 11.31
CA LYS A 102 2.27 -9.79 11.64
C LYS A 102 2.59 -8.51 12.41
N TYR A 103 1.97 -7.39 12.03
CA TYR A 103 2.12 -6.12 12.73
C TYR A 103 1.52 -6.19 14.14
N ARG A 104 0.32 -6.78 14.28
CA ARG A 104 -0.35 -7.01 15.56
C ARG A 104 0.55 -7.77 16.54
N GLY A 105 1.10 -8.91 16.13
CA GLY A 105 1.98 -9.69 17.01
C GLY A 105 3.30 -8.99 17.36
N LYS A 106 3.79 -8.06 16.52
CA LYS A 106 4.92 -7.20 16.87
C LYS A 106 4.54 -6.10 17.86
N MET A 107 3.34 -5.55 17.74
CA MET A 107 2.82 -4.54 18.65
C MET A 107 2.58 -5.12 20.04
N GLU A 108 1.98 -6.31 20.13
CA GLU A 108 1.79 -7.05 21.38
C GLU A 108 3.11 -7.20 22.14
N LYS A 109 4.15 -7.78 21.51
CA LYS A 109 5.49 -7.90 22.10
C LYS A 109 6.14 -6.58 22.50
N ARG A 110 5.83 -5.49 21.79
CA ARG A 110 6.35 -4.16 22.11
C ARG A 110 5.66 -3.59 23.34
N CYS A 111 4.35 -3.79 23.45
CA CYS A 111 3.57 -3.37 24.60
C CYS A 111 3.95 -4.17 25.85
N ASP A 112 4.12 -5.49 25.75
CA ASP A 112 4.58 -6.33 26.85
C ASP A 112 5.93 -5.86 27.39
N ARG A 113 6.89 -5.60 26.49
CA ARG A 113 8.21 -5.08 26.87
C ARG A 113 8.13 -3.71 27.56
N VAL A 114 7.20 -2.83 27.15
CA VAL A 114 7.04 -1.52 27.81
C VAL A 114 6.48 -1.68 29.22
N LEU A 115 5.56 -2.63 29.43
CA LEU A 115 5.04 -2.96 30.77
C LEU A 115 6.16 -3.48 31.68
N ASP A 116 6.97 -4.44 31.23
CA ASP A 116 8.09 -4.99 32.00
C ASP A 116 9.10 -3.91 32.45
N ASN A 117 9.46 -2.99 31.54
CA ASN A 117 10.40 -1.90 31.83
C ASN A 117 9.81 -0.78 32.72
N ASN A 118 8.50 -0.76 32.92
CA ASN A 118 7.81 0.18 33.80
C ASN A 118 7.58 -0.43 35.19
N GLU A 119 7.61 -1.76 35.35
CA GLU A 119 7.55 -2.45 36.65
C GLU A 119 8.92 -2.58 37.34
N GLU A 120 10.04 -2.54 36.59
CA GLU A 120 11.40 -2.54 37.14
C GLU A 120 11.91 -1.16 37.64
N LYS A 121 11.07 -0.12 37.60
CA LYS A 121 11.38 1.25 38.08
C LYS A 121 10.53 1.63 39.28
#